data_AF-A0A380P8X9-F1
#
_entry.id   AF-A0A380P8X9-F1
#
_cell.length_a   1.000
_cell.length_b   1.000
_cell.length_c   1.000
_cell.angle_alpha   90.00
_cell.angle_beta   90.00
_cell.angle_gamma   90.00
#
_symmetry.space_group_name_H-M   'P 1'
#
loop_
_entity.id
_entity.type
_entity.pdbx_description
1 polymer ?
#
loop_
_entity_poly.entity_id
_entity_poly.type
_entity_poly.pdbx_seq_one_letter_code
_entity_poly.pdbx_strand_id
1 'polypeptide(L)'
;MIKLIQTMSKTFLLLKRGSIYGQKKENNVKVITALCIILTIASLVTIKLVQLNTNINQPSTHKPAKSQHEVFIEEVAPTAVQIQKQDHVPASISIAQAALESNWGTSKLAADYNNLYGVKGSAETKNIELPTKEFVHGEWKTVQASFRWYDSWNQSMWAHATLLVNGTTDNSNRYTSVLQSNDYHGAAKALVAGGYATDPQYAEKLIEIIETYHLDKYDKQ
;
A
#
# COMPACT_ATOMS: atom_id res chain seq x y z
N MET A 1 63.80 -79.46 38.54
CA MET A 1 63.97 -78.03 38.16
C MET A 1 63.23 -77.64 36.86
N ILE A 2 63.08 -78.52 35.86
CA ILE A 2 62.50 -78.17 34.54
C ILE A 2 60.97 -77.96 34.55
N LYS A 3 60.19 -78.69 35.38
CA LYS A 3 58.73 -78.54 35.46
C LYS A 3 58.25 -77.20 36.04
N LEU A 4 59.06 -76.51 36.85
CA LEU A 4 58.69 -75.23 37.47
C LEU A 4 58.78 -74.05 36.47
N ILE A 5 59.72 -74.12 35.52
CA ILE A 5 59.97 -73.08 34.52
C ILE A 5 58.85 -73.04 33.46
N GLN A 6 58.29 -74.20 33.07
CA GLN A 6 57.19 -74.25 32.11
C GLN A 6 55.87 -73.69 32.66
N THR A 7 55.59 -73.87 33.94
CA THR A 7 54.35 -73.35 34.57
C THR A 7 54.38 -71.83 34.67
N MET A 8 55.53 -71.24 35.03
CA MET A 8 55.68 -69.78 35.08
C MET A 8 55.55 -69.12 33.70
N SER A 9 56.02 -69.77 32.63
CA SER A 9 55.87 -69.26 31.26
C SER A 9 54.40 -69.22 30.80
N LYS A 10 53.59 -70.23 31.14
CA LYS A 10 52.14 -70.25 30.82
C LYS A 10 51.36 -69.17 31.59
N THR A 11 51.66 -68.96 32.87
CA THR A 11 51.01 -67.91 33.68
C THR A 11 51.36 -66.51 33.18
N PHE A 12 52.62 -66.29 32.78
CA PHE A 12 53.06 -65.02 32.19
C PHE A 12 52.39 -64.75 30.83
N LEU A 13 52.19 -65.77 29.99
CA LEU A 13 51.50 -65.63 28.70
C LEU A 13 50.01 -65.27 28.86
N LEU A 14 49.33 -65.83 29.87
CA LEU A 14 47.93 -65.54 30.16
C LEU A 14 47.72 -64.12 30.70
N LEU A 15 48.61 -63.63 31.57
CA LEU A 15 48.60 -62.24 32.05
C LEU A 15 48.84 -61.23 30.90
N LYS A 16 49.75 -61.56 29.97
CA LYS A 16 50.02 -60.72 28.79
C LYS A 16 48.81 -60.66 27.84
N ARG A 17 48.06 -61.76 27.68
CA ARG A 17 46.82 -61.81 26.87
C ARG A 17 45.68 -60.98 27.48
N GLY A 18 45.50 -61.00 28.79
CA GLY A 18 44.49 -60.18 29.48
C GLY A 18 44.75 -58.68 29.36
N SER A 19 46.02 -58.26 29.47
CA SER A 19 46.44 -56.85 29.30
C SER A 19 46.22 -56.35 27.87
N ILE A 20 46.59 -57.13 26.85
CA ILE A 20 46.38 -56.78 25.43
C ILE A 20 44.87 -56.66 25.10
N TYR A 21 44.03 -57.54 25.66
CA TYR A 21 42.58 -57.48 25.46
C TYR A 21 41.95 -56.23 26.12
N GLY A 22 42.39 -55.86 27.33
CA GLY A 22 41.97 -54.63 28.01
C GLY A 22 42.36 -53.36 27.25
N GLN A 23 43.59 -53.29 26.75
CA GLN A 23 44.09 -52.17 25.92
C GLN A 23 43.32 -52.04 24.59
N LYS A 24 43.00 -53.16 23.94
CA LYS A 24 42.20 -53.15 22.70
C LYS A 24 40.76 -52.67 22.95
N LYS A 25 40.15 -53.07 24.07
CA LYS A 25 38.81 -52.60 24.47
C LYS A 25 38.80 -51.11 24.79
N GLU A 26 39.79 -50.62 25.52
CA GLU A 26 39.93 -49.19 25.85
C GLU A 26 40.15 -48.32 24.59
N ASN A 27 40.98 -48.78 23.65
CA ASN A 27 41.18 -48.12 22.37
C ASN A 27 39.91 -48.10 21.52
N ASN A 28 39.15 -49.21 21.49
CA ASN A 28 37.87 -49.26 20.78
C ASN A 28 36.85 -48.28 21.38
N VAL A 29 36.80 -48.13 22.71
CA VAL A 29 35.92 -47.16 23.39
C VAL A 29 36.31 -45.72 23.05
N LYS A 30 37.62 -45.39 23.03
CA LYS A 30 38.14 -44.07 22.63
C LYS A 30 37.83 -43.76 21.16
N VAL A 31 37.95 -44.75 20.27
CA VAL A 31 37.61 -44.60 18.85
C VAL A 31 36.12 -44.38 18.67
N ILE A 32 35.26 -45.15 19.34
CA ILE A 32 33.80 -44.98 19.29
C ILE A 32 33.38 -43.60 19.80
N THR A 33 33.95 -43.14 20.92
CA THR A 33 33.65 -41.80 21.48
C THR A 33 34.12 -40.68 20.55
N ALA A 34 35.30 -40.79 19.93
CA ALA A 34 35.76 -39.81 18.94
C ALA A 34 34.84 -39.76 17.69
N LEU A 35 34.38 -40.90 17.19
CA LEU A 35 33.41 -41.00 16.09
C LEU A 35 32.06 -40.35 16.44
N CYS A 36 31.55 -40.58 17.66
CA CYS A 36 30.33 -39.92 18.14
C CYS A 36 30.46 -38.39 18.17
N ILE A 37 31.60 -37.87 18.63
CA ILE A 37 31.85 -36.41 18.68
C ILE A 37 31.93 -35.82 17.26
N ILE A 38 32.58 -36.51 16.32
CA ILE A 38 32.65 -36.05 14.93
C ILE A 38 31.25 -36.00 14.30
N LEU A 39 30.42 -37.03 14.56
CA LEU A 39 29.05 -37.09 14.05
C LEU A 39 28.15 -35.99 14.65
N THR A 40 28.30 -35.65 15.93
CA THR A 40 27.54 -34.56 16.55
C THR A 40 27.99 -33.18 16.07
N ILE A 41 29.29 -32.97 15.84
CA ILE A 41 29.77 -31.72 15.26
C ILE A 41 29.29 -31.58 13.81
N ALA A 42 29.35 -32.65 13.01
CA ALA A 42 28.86 -32.65 11.63
C ALA A 42 27.37 -32.33 11.55
N SER A 43 26.54 -32.85 12.46
CA SER A 43 25.10 -32.55 12.50
C SER A 43 24.81 -31.10 12.92
N LEU A 44 25.57 -30.53 13.86
CA LEU A 44 25.44 -29.12 14.24
C LEU A 44 25.83 -28.18 13.09
N VAL A 45 26.85 -28.53 12.32
CA VAL A 45 27.28 -27.77 11.13
C VAL A 45 26.20 -27.82 10.04
N THR A 46 25.61 -28.98 9.75
CA THR A 46 24.54 -29.08 8.75
C THR A 46 23.29 -28.31 9.17
N ILE A 47 22.90 -28.35 10.44
CA ILE A 47 21.78 -27.55 10.97
C ILE A 47 22.05 -26.05 10.77
N LYS A 48 23.26 -25.56 11.07
CA LYS A 48 23.62 -24.15 10.89
C LYS A 48 23.67 -23.74 9.42
N LEU A 49 24.14 -24.61 8.53
CA LEU A 49 24.14 -24.37 7.08
C LEU A 49 22.71 -24.33 6.51
N VAL A 50 21.81 -25.20 6.99
CA VAL A 50 20.38 -25.17 6.62
C VAL A 50 19.72 -23.88 7.12
N GLN A 51 20.00 -23.45 8.35
CA GLN A 51 19.49 -22.19 8.92
C GLN A 51 20.02 -20.93 8.21
N LEU A 52 21.27 -20.97 7.72
CA LEU A 52 21.83 -19.92 6.87
C LEU A 52 21.11 -19.89 5.53
N ASN A 53 20.93 -21.04 4.88
CA ASN A 53 20.25 -21.14 3.58
C ASN A 53 18.77 -20.71 3.64
N THR A 54 18.08 -20.93 4.77
CA THR A 54 16.70 -20.42 4.97
C THR A 54 16.65 -18.91 5.18
N ASN A 55 17.69 -18.30 5.75
CA ASN A 55 17.75 -16.83 5.91
C ASN A 55 18.08 -16.12 4.59
N ILE A 56 18.85 -16.74 3.69
CA ILE A 56 19.22 -16.13 2.40
C ILE A 56 18.06 -16.23 1.38
N ASN A 57 17.16 -17.21 1.55
CA ASN A 57 16.04 -17.46 0.62
C ASN A 57 14.67 -17.04 1.17
N GLN A 58 14.60 -16.17 2.17
CA GLN A 58 13.37 -15.43 2.44
C GLN A 58 13.16 -14.44 1.26
N PRO A 59 12.06 -14.52 0.50
CA PRO A 59 11.69 -13.44 -0.40
C PRO A 59 11.58 -12.19 0.46
N SER A 60 12.37 -11.16 0.14
CA SER A 60 12.22 -9.85 0.76
C SER A 60 10.76 -9.43 0.68
N THR A 61 10.05 -9.41 1.80
CA THR A 61 8.68 -8.88 1.91
C THR A 61 8.72 -7.36 1.87
N HIS A 62 9.35 -6.79 0.83
CA HIS A 62 9.16 -5.39 0.52
C HIS A 62 7.79 -5.30 -0.17
N LYS A 63 6.73 -5.01 0.60
CA LYS A 63 5.48 -4.53 0.02
C LYS A 63 5.87 -3.44 -1.00
N PRO A 64 5.47 -3.54 -2.28
CA PRO A 64 5.81 -2.51 -3.25
C PRO A 64 5.39 -1.15 -2.70
N ALA A 65 6.26 -0.16 -2.86
CA ALA A 65 5.93 1.21 -2.48
C ALA A 65 4.63 1.59 -3.21
N LYS A 66 3.66 2.15 -2.46
CA LYS A 66 2.37 2.56 -3.03
C LYS A 66 2.63 3.57 -4.15
N SER A 67 1.90 3.42 -5.25
CA SER A 67 1.88 4.42 -6.32
C SER A 67 1.36 5.76 -5.78
N GLN A 68 1.73 6.85 -6.44
CA GLN A 68 1.22 8.18 -6.09
C GLN A 68 -0.31 8.23 -6.08
N HIS A 69 -0.97 7.53 -7.01
CA HIS A 69 -2.42 7.51 -7.09
C HIS A 69 -3.04 6.75 -5.91
N GLU A 70 -2.45 5.64 -5.47
CA GLU A 70 -2.89 4.92 -4.26
C GLU A 70 -2.72 5.77 -3.01
N VAL A 71 -1.61 6.52 -2.88
CA VAL A 71 -1.40 7.45 -1.77
C VAL A 71 -2.46 8.56 -1.78
N PHE A 72 -2.75 9.13 -2.94
CA PHE A 72 -3.80 10.13 -3.09
C PHE A 72 -5.17 9.57 -2.66
N ILE A 73 -5.55 8.39 -3.17
CA ILE A 73 -6.84 7.75 -2.85
C ILE A 73 -6.96 7.51 -1.34
N GLU A 74 -5.91 7.01 -0.70
CA GLU A 74 -5.92 6.77 0.74
C GLU A 74 -6.09 8.03 1.58
N GLU A 75 -5.54 9.16 1.12
CA GLU A 75 -5.68 10.45 1.78
C GLU A 75 -7.13 10.99 1.67
N VAL A 76 -7.75 10.90 0.48
CA VAL A 76 -9.07 11.50 0.25
C VAL A 76 -10.24 10.58 0.62
N ALA A 77 -10.05 9.25 0.58
CA ALA A 77 -11.13 8.28 0.78
C ALA A 77 -11.87 8.41 2.12
N PRO A 78 -11.21 8.63 3.28
CA PRO A 78 -11.93 8.81 4.53
C PRO A 78 -12.92 9.97 4.50
N THR A 79 -12.54 11.09 3.87
CA THR A 79 -13.41 12.26 3.72
C THR A 79 -14.55 11.96 2.74
N ALA A 80 -14.27 11.31 1.61
CA ALA A 80 -15.29 10.91 0.64
C ALA A 80 -16.37 10.00 1.25
N VAL A 81 -15.96 9.03 2.08
CA VAL A 81 -16.91 8.15 2.79
C VAL A 81 -17.74 8.93 3.81
N GLN A 82 -17.17 9.93 4.49
CA GLN A 82 -17.93 10.79 5.40
C GLN A 82 -18.97 11.63 4.64
N ILE A 83 -18.57 12.25 3.52
CA ILE A 83 -19.46 12.99 2.65
C ILE A 83 -20.61 12.11 2.17
N GLN A 84 -20.32 10.88 1.72
CA GLN A 84 -21.38 9.94 1.31
C GLN A 84 -22.39 9.68 2.42
N LYS A 85 -21.92 9.46 3.64
CA LYS A 85 -22.79 9.14 4.78
C LYS A 85 -23.68 10.32 5.19
N GLN A 86 -23.17 11.54 5.07
CA GLN A 86 -23.89 12.74 5.51
C GLN A 86 -24.76 13.34 4.40
N ASP A 87 -24.22 13.40 3.18
CA ASP A 87 -24.75 14.20 2.09
C ASP A 87 -25.16 13.36 0.86
N HIS A 88 -24.98 12.05 0.92
CA HIS A 88 -25.34 11.09 -0.14
C HIS A 88 -24.62 11.28 -1.48
N VAL A 89 -23.54 12.06 -1.53
CA VAL A 89 -22.65 12.08 -2.70
C VAL A 89 -21.86 10.76 -2.72
N PRO A 90 -21.91 9.95 -3.80
CA PRO A 90 -21.16 8.70 -3.85
C PRO A 90 -19.66 8.91 -3.60
N ALA A 91 -19.06 8.07 -2.74
CA ALA A 91 -17.66 8.21 -2.35
C ALA A 91 -16.72 8.01 -3.55
N SER A 92 -17.04 7.06 -4.43
CA SER A 92 -16.31 6.78 -5.67
C SER A 92 -16.29 8.01 -6.59
N ILE A 93 -17.41 8.70 -6.74
CA ILE A 93 -17.53 9.95 -7.51
C ILE A 93 -16.69 11.05 -6.87
N SER A 94 -16.77 11.23 -5.55
CA SER A 94 -16.00 12.25 -4.84
C SER A 94 -14.49 12.07 -5.03
N ILE A 95 -14.00 10.82 -4.92
CA ILE A 95 -12.58 10.49 -5.12
C ILE A 95 -12.17 10.68 -6.58
N ALA A 96 -12.98 10.21 -7.53
CA ALA A 96 -12.67 10.31 -8.96
C ALA A 96 -12.65 11.76 -9.45
N GLN A 97 -13.60 12.59 -9.03
CA GLN A 97 -13.58 14.03 -9.32
C GLN A 97 -12.38 14.69 -8.69
N ALA A 98 -12.09 14.42 -7.40
CA ALA A 98 -10.89 14.96 -6.76
C ALA A 98 -9.62 14.59 -7.54
N ALA A 99 -9.46 13.33 -7.97
CA ALA A 99 -8.32 12.87 -8.75
C ALA A 99 -8.22 13.57 -10.11
N LEU A 100 -9.33 13.63 -10.86
CA LEU A 100 -9.36 14.21 -12.20
C LEU A 100 -9.07 15.72 -12.18
N GLU A 101 -9.74 16.46 -11.30
CA GLU A 101 -9.67 17.93 -11.25
C GLU A 101 -8.33 18.44 -10.71
N SER A 102 -7.69 17.67 -9.83
CA SER A 102 -6.44 18.05 -9.19
C SER A 102 -5.18 17.45 -9.84
N ASN A 103 -5.34 16.65 -10.90
CA ASN A 103 -4.29 15.79 -11.43
C ASN A 103 -3.64 14.95 -10.30
N TRP A 104 -4.45 14.17 -9.58
CA TRP A 104 -4.03 13.34 -8.45
C TRP A 104 -3.30 14.13 -7.35
N GLY A 105 -3.78 15.34 -7.06
CA GLY A 105 -3.26 16.25 -6.03
C GLY A 105 -2.01 17.02 -6.46
N THR A 106 -1.52 16.84 -7.69
CA THR A 106 -0.24 17.41 -8.14
C THR A 106 -0.38 18.77 -8.83
N SER A 107 -1.60 19.22 -9.16
CA SER A 107 -1.80 20.56 -9.68
C SER A 107 -1.29 21.60 -8.67
N LYS A 108 -0.78 22.74 -9.15
CA LYS A 108 -0.28 23.80 -8.28
C LYS A 108 -1.35 24.27 -7.28
N LEU A 109 -2.61 24.35 -7.71
CA LEU A 109 -3.74 24.71 -6.86
C LEU A 109 -3.99 23.68 -5.75
N ALA A 110 -3.92 22.39 -6.07
CA ALA A 110 -4.10 21.33 -5.10
C ALA A 110 -2.93 21.23 -4.12
N ALA A 111 -1.70 21.29 -4.61
CA ALA A 111 -0.48 21.09 -3.81
C ALA A 111 -0.16 22.29 -2.91
N ASP A 112 -0.27 23.52 -3.41
CA ASP A 112 0.17 24.72 -2.67
C ASP A 112 -0.98 25.37 -1.88
N TYR A 113 -2.24 25.17 -2.31
CA TYR A 113 -3.42 25.90 -1.81
C TYR A 113 -4.59 25.00 -1.41
N ASN A 114 -4.39 23.68 -1.42
CA ASN A 114 -5.38 22.66 -1.08
C ASN A 114 -6.69 22.75 -1.88
N ASN A 115 -6.67 23.34 -3.07
CA ASN A 115 -7.87 23.48 -3.91
C ASN A 115 -7.91 22.37 -4.97
N LEU A 116 -8.61 21.29 -4.66
CA LEU A 116 -8.69 20.10 -5.51
C LEU A 116 -9.54 20.32 -6.77
N TYR A 117 -10.49 21.26 -6.73
CA TYR A 117 -11.53 21.41 -7.76
C TYR A 117 -11.44 22.73 -8.55
N GLY A 118 -10.33 23.47 -8.41
CA GLY A 118 -10.15 24.75 -9.09
C GLY A 118 -11.22 25.80 -8.75
N VAL A 119 -11.78 25.77 -7.53
CA VAL A 119 -12.89 26.64 -7.13
C VAL A 119 -12.43 28.10 -7.16
N LYS A 120 -13.14 28.94 -7.92
CA LYS A 120 -12.87 30.39 -8.00
C LYS A 120 -13.18 31.09 -6.67
N GLY A 121 -12.35 32.08 -6.33
CA GLY A 121 -12.50 32.92 -5.15
C GLY A 121 -13.48 34.07 -5.36
N SER A 122 -14.00 34.59 -4.24
CA SER A 122 -14.67 35.90 -4.14
C SER A 122 -13.99 36.77 -3.08
N ALA A 123 -14.35 38.06 -3.01
CA ALA A 123 -13.76 39.02 -2.07
C ALA A 123 -13.90 38.61 -0.59
N GLU A 124 -14.91 37.81 -0.27
CA GLU A 124 -15.23 37.34 1.09
C GLU A 124 -14.52 36.03 1.44
N THR A 125 -13.84 35.40 0.49
CA THR A 125 -13.18 34.11 0.67
C THR A 125 -11.68 34.28 0.80
N LYS A 126 -11.02 33.40 1.58
CA LYS A 126 -9.57 33.25 1.53
C LYS A 126 -9.17 32.79 0.13
N ASN A 127 -8.44 33.63 -0.60
CA ASN A 127 -8.14 33.39 -2.02
C ASN A 127 -6.71 33.80 -2.40
N ILE A 128 -6.29 33.37 -3.58
CA ILE A 128 -5.03 33.69 -4.23
C ILE A 128 -5.25 34.01 -5.69
N GLU A 129 -4.60 35.05 -6.21
CA GLU A 129 -4.61 35.40 -7.63
C GLU A 129 -3.53 34.61 -8.37
N LEU A 130 -3.92 33.83 -9.37
CA LEU A 130 -3.00 33.06 -10.20
C LEU A 130 -3.33 33.22 -11.69
N PRO A 131 -2.33 33.14 -12.58
CA PRO A 131 -2.57 33.09 -14.01
C PRO A 131 -3.29 31.79 -14.38
N THR A 132 -4.35 31.90 -15.17
CA THR A 132 -5.07 30.76 -15.74
C THR A 132 -5.31 30.99 -17.23
N LYS A 133 -5.49 29.90 -17.99
CA LYS A 133 -5.88 29.97 -19.40
C LYS A 133 -7.40 29.92 -19.50
N GLU A 134 -7.99 30.97 -20.06
CA GLU A 134 -9.41 31.06 -20.34
C GLU A 134 -9.63 31.13 -21.85
N PHE A 135 -10.71 30.52 -22.34
CA PHE A 135 -11.10 30.61 -23.74
C PHE A 135 -12.08 31.77 -23.93
N VAL A 136 -11.57 32.90 -24.44
CA VAL A 136 -12.33 34.15 -24.54
C VAL A 136 -12.39 34.58 -25.99
N HIS A 137 -13.61 34.71 -26.54
CA HIS A 137 -13.86 35.10 -27.94
C HIS A 137 -13.14 34.23 -28.97
N GLY A 138 -13.06 32.91 -28.75
CA GLY A 138 -12.44 31.99 -29.72
C GLY A 138 -10.93 31.81 -29.56
N GLU A 139 -10.30 32.48 -28.60
CA GLU A 139 -8.85 32.43 -28.37
C GLU A 139 -8.51 32.06 -26.93
N TRP A 140 -7.45 31.28 -26.75
CA TRP A 140 -6.88 31.02 -25.43
C TRP A 140 -6.08 32.24 -24.95
N LYS A 141 -6.45 32.78 -23.78
CA LYS A 141 -5.75 33.91 -23.16
C LYS A 141 -5.35 33.56 -21.73
N THR A 142 -4.16 34.00 -21.34
CA THR A 142 -3.76 33.95 -19.93
C THR A 142 -4.33 35.18 -19.23
N VAL A 143 -5.14 34.96 -18.21
CA VAL A 143 -5.74 36.01 -17.36
C VAL A 143 -5.45 35.70 -15.90
N GLN A 144 -5.43 36.73 -15.06
CA GLN A 144 -5.43 36.52 -13.61
C GLN A 144 -6.83 36.12 -13.18
N ALA A 145 -6.92 35.07 -12.37
CA ALA A 145 -8.16 34.68 -11.71
C ALA A 145 -7.92 34.41 -10.23
N SER A 146 -8.91 34.80 -9.43
CA SER A 146 -8.98 34.47 -8.01
C SER A 146 -9.38 33.01 -7.84
N PHE A 147 -8.60 32.26 -7.07
CA PHE A 147 -8.92 30.89 -6.66
C PHE A 147 -8.98 30.79 -5.15
N ARG A 148 -9.91 29.99 -4.63
CA ARG A 148 -9.99 29.73 -3.19
C ARG A 148 -8.73 29.01 -2.71
N TRP A 149 -8.30 29.38 -1.50
CA TRP A 149 -7.32 28.66 -0.69
C TRP A 149 -8.09 27.93 0.41
N TYR A 150 -7.84 26.64 0.58
CA TYR A 150 -8.35 25.85 1.70
C TYR A 150 -7.26 25.49 2.73
N ASP A 151 -7.64 25.30 3.98
CA ASP A 151 -6.69 24.91 5.03
C ASP A 151 -6.29 23.42 4.91
N SER A 152 -7.11 22.61 4.23
CA SER A 152 -6.83 21.21 3.91
C SER A 152 -7.63 20.72 2.70
N TRP A 153 -7.21 19.60 2.11
CA TRP A 153 -7.99 18.90 1.07
C TRP A 153 -9.38 18.51 1.57
N ASN A 154 -9.50 18.09 2.83
CA ASN A 154 -10.79 17.78 3.44
C ASN A 154 -11.77 18.96 3.35
N GLN A 155 -11.32 20.18 3.65
CA GLN A 155 -12.16 21.38 3.54
C GLN A 155 -12.55 21.68 2.07
N SER A 156 -11.66 21.42 1.11
CA SER A 156 -11.97 21.57 -0.31
C SER A 156 -13.02 20.54 -0.76
N MET A 157 -12.93 19.29 -0.31
CA MET A 157 -13.90 18.24 -0.58
C MET A 157 -15.28 18.56 -0.01
N TRP A 158 -15.37 19.03 1.24
CA TRP A 158 -16.65 19.45 1.81
C TRP A 158 -17.25 20.65 1.08
N ALA A 159 -16.43 21.63 0.68
CA ALA A 159 -16.93 22.76 -0.11
C ALA A 159 -17.50 22.32 -1.47
N HIS A 160 -16.89 21.30 -2.09
CA HIS A 160 -17.38 20.70 -3.32
C HIS A 160 -18.66 19.88 -3.09
N ALA A 161 -18.73 19.08 -2.03
CA ALA A 161 -19.95 18.36 -1.65
C ALA A 161 -21.13 19.31 -1.47
N THR A 162 -20.93 20.45 -0.80
CA THR A 162 -21.96 21.48 -0.64
C THR A 162 -22.51 22.00 -1.96
N LEU A 163 -21.69 22.10 -3.02
CA LEU A 163 -22.16 22.46 -4.37
C LEU A 163 -23.09 21.38 -4.93
N LEU A 164 -22.76 20.10 -4.77
CA LEU A 164 -23.60 19.00 -5.24
C LEU A 164 -24.90 18.89 -4.45
N VAL A 165 -24.86 19.15 -3.14
CA VAL A 165 -26.04 19.11 -2.27
C VAL A 165 -26.98 20.28 -2.53
N ASN A 166 -26.44 21.50 -2.61
CA ASN A 166 -27.25 22.72 -2.68
C ASN A 166 -27.51 23.20 -4.11
N GLY A 167 -26.89 22.56 -5.11
CA GLY A 167 -26.93 23.03 -6.49
C GLY A 167 -26.24 24.38 -6.67
N THR A 168 -26.65 25.11 -7.71
CA THR A 168 -26.12 26.44 -8.04
C THR A 168 -27.14 27.52 -7.70
N THR A 169 -26.71 28.77 -7.67
CA THR A 169 -27.58 29.93 -7.36
C THR A 169 -28.81 30.03 -8.26
N ASP A 170 -28.68 29.63 -9.53
CA ASP A 170 -29.78 29.62 -10.50
C ASP A 170 -30.63 28.34 -10.46
N ASN A 171 -30.12 27.25 -9.88
CA ASN A 171 -30.84 25.99 -9.76
C ASN A 171 -30.36 25.17 -8.55
N SER A 172 -31.12 25.22 -7.45
CA SER A 172 -30.79 24.49 -6.22
C SER A 172 -30.90 22.96 -6.36
N ASN A 173 -31.60 22.46 -7.37
CA ASN A 173 -31.80 21.03 -7.60
C ASN A 173 -30.91 20.49 -8.74
N ARG A 174 -29.92 21.29 -9.19
CA ARG A 174 -29.10 20.99 -10.37
C ARG A 174 -28.47 19.60 -10.33
N TYR A 175 -28.02 19.16 -9.16
CA TYR A 175 -27.31 17.90 -8.98
C TYR A 175 -28.09 16.86 -8.16
N THR A 176 -29.38 17.05 -7.93
CA THR A 176 -30.21 16.10 -7.17
C THR A 176 -30.14 14.68 -7.75
N SER A 177 -30.10 14.54 -9.08
CA SER A 177 -29.97 13.22 -9.73
C SER A 177 -28.62 12.54 -9.46
N VAL A 178 -27.56 13.29 -9.13
CA VAL A 178 -26.28 12.72 -8.70
C VAL A 178 -26.45 12.00 -7.36
N LEU A 179 -27.12 12.66 -6.40
CA LEU A 179 -27.35 12.14 -5.05
C LEU A 179 -28.34 10.96 -5.03
N GLN A 180 -29.26 10.91 -5.99
CA GLN A 180 -30.29 9.88 -6.11
C GLN A 180 -29.87 8.69 -7.00
N SER A 181 -28.67 8.73 -7.57
CA SER A 181 -28.21 7.67 -8.45
C SER A 181 -27.94 6.39 -7.68
N ASN A 182 -28.36 5.25 -8.25
CA ASN A 182 -28.16 3.93 -7.63
C ASN A 182 -26.72 3.41 -7.75
N ASP A 183 -25.94 3.97 -8.69
CA ASP A 183 -24.56 3.61 -8.95
C ASP A 183 -23.75 4.81 -9.48
N TYR A 184 -22.44 4.63 -9.55
CA TYR A 184 -21.53 5.66 -10.03
C TYR A 184 -21.69 5.95 -11.54
N HIS A 185 -22.19 5.00 -12.35
CA HIS A 185 -22.46 5.24 -13.76
C HIS A 185 -23.58 6.27 -13.94
N GLY A 186 -24.67 6.12 -13.19
CA GLY A 186 -25.78 7.06 -13.13
C GLY A 186 -25.31 8.42 -12.61
N ALA A 187 -24.53 8.43 -11.52
CA ALA A 187 -24.05 9.66 -10.91
C ALA A 187 -23.11 10.44 -11.85
N ALA A 188 -22.19 9.77 -12.54
CA ALA A 188 -21.29 10.38 -13.52
C ALA A 188 -22.06 11.00 -14.71
N LYS A 189 -23.07 10.29 -15.22
CA LYS A 189 -23.95 10.83 -16.27
C LYS A 189 -24.80 12.00 -15.77
N ALA A 190 -25.27 11.93 -14.53
CA ALA A 190 -26.05 13.00 -13.90
C ALA A 190 -25.22 14.27 -13.69
N LEU A 191 -23.92 14.18 -13.42
CA LEU A 191 -23.02 15.33 -13.37
C LEU A 191 -22.99 16.08 -14.70
N VAL A 192 -22.82 15.35 -15.81
CA VAL A 192 -22.83 15.94 -17.17
C VAL A 192 -24.20 16.52 -17.50
N ALA A 193 -25.29 15.79 -17.22
CA ALA A 193 -26.65 16.27 -17.44
C ALA A 193 -26.97 17.54 -16.62
N GLY A 194 -26.42 17.65 -15.40
CA GLY A 194 -26.51 18.85 -14.56
C GLY A 194 -25.66 20.03 -15.05
N GLY A 195 -24.80 19.81 -16.05
CA GLY A 195 -23.91 20.83 -16.61
C GLY A 195 -22.65 21.08 -15.77
N TYR A 196 -22.20 20.09 -14.99
CA TYR A 196 -20.99 20.21 -14.16
C TYR A 196 -19.74 20.47 -15.02
N ALA A 197 -19.62 19.78 -16.15
CA ALA A 197 -18.54 19.94 -17.12
C ALA A 197 -19.11 20.09 -18.54
N THR A 198 -18.43 20.89 -19.36
CA THR A 198 -18.74 21.02 -20.80
C THR A 198 -18.08 19.92 -21.64
N ASP A 199 -17.14 19.18 -21.06
CA ASP A 199 -16.48 18.04 -21.70
C ASP A 199 -17.48 16.88 -21.88
N PRO A 200 -17.79 16.46 -23.12
CA PRO A 200 -18.73 15.37 -23.36
C PRO A 200 -18.23 14.01 -22.87
N GLN A 201 -16.92 13.85 -22.62
CA GLN A 201 -16.32 12.61 -22.12
C GLN A 201 -16.12 12.60 -20.60
N TYR A 202 -16.63 13.60 -19.89
CA TYR A 202 -16.40 13.76 -18.45
C TYR A 202 -16.90 12.55 -17.65
N ALA A 203 -18.10 12.04 -17.98
CA ALA A 203 -18.66 10.88 -17.31
C ALA A 203 -17.78 9.63 -17.51
N GLU A 204 -17.35 9.37 -18.75
CA GLU A 204 -16.48 8.25 -19.10
C GLU A 204 -15.14 8.32 -18.38
N LYS A 205 -14.53 9.51 -18.27
CA LYS A 205 -13.28 9.70 -17.52
C LYS A 205 -13.43 9.35 -16.04
N LEU A 206 -14.53 9.77 -15.41
CA LEU A 206 -14.81 9.41 -14.02
C LEU A 206 -15.00 7.90 -13.86
N ILE A 207 -15.79 7.28 -14.74
CA ILE A 207 -16.03 5.83 -14.74
C ILE A 207 -14.70 5.08 -14.90
N GLU A 208 -13.84 5.49 -15.84
CA GLU A 208 -12.54 4.86 -16.06
C GLU A 208 -11.64 4.93 -14.81
N ILE A 209 -11.60 6.07 -14.12
CA ILE A 209 -10.86 6.21 -12.85
C ILE A 209 -11.45 5.28 -11.78
N ILE A 210 -12.78 5.23 -11.65
CA ILE A 210 -13.47 4.40 -10.66
C ILE A 210 -13.17 2.92 -10.90
N GLU A 211 -13.27 2.47 -12.15
CA GLU A 211 -13.02 1.07 -12.53
C GLU A 211 -11.54 0.70 -12.37
N THR A 212 -10.63 1.56 -12.82
CA THR A 212 -9.17 1.32 -12.74
C THR A 212 -8.69 1.14 -11.31
N TYR A 213 -9.22 1.93 -10.37
CA TYR A 213 -8.79 1.91 -8.97
C TYR A 213 -9.78 1.20 -8.03
N HIS A 214 -10.82 0.57 -8.58
CA HIS A 214 -11.89 -0.11 -7.86
C HIS A 214 -12.46 0.77 -6.73
N LEU A 215 -12.83 2.01 -7.06
CA LEU A 215 -13.29 3.00 -6.09
C LEU A 215 -14.74 2.73 -5.61
N ASP A 216 -15.51 1.92 -6.33
CA ASP A 216 -16.85 1.47 -5.93
C ASP A 216 -16.87 0.73 -4.59
N LYS A 217 -15.73 0.20 -4.15
CA LYS A 217 -15.57 -0.38 -2.80
C LYS A 217 -15.82 0.63 -1.68
N TYR A 218 -15.64 1.93 -1.92
CA TYR A 218 -15.90 2.98 -0.95
C TYR A 218 -17.39 3.30 -0.86
N ASP A 219 -18.16 3.05 -1.91
CA ASP A 219 -19.61 3.29 -1.92
C ASP A 219 -20.36 2.34 -0.97
N LYS A 220 -19.74 1.21 -0.62
CA LYS A 220 -20.31 0.15 0.24
C LYS A 220 -20.05 0.39 1.74
N GLN A 221 -19.46 1.52 2.14
CA GLN A 221 -18.99 1.79 3.50
C GLN A 221 -19.90 2.67 4.34
#